data_AF-A0A965WRD2-F1
#
_entry.id   AF-A0A965WRD2-F1
#
_cell.length_a   1.000
_cell.length_b   1.000
_cell.length_c   1.000
_cell.angle_alpha   90.00
_cell.angle_beta   90.00
_cell.angle_gamma   90.00
#
_symmetry.space_group_name_H-M   'P 1'
#
loop_
_entity.id
_entity.type
_entity.pdbx_description
1 polymer ?
#
loop_
_entity_poly.entity_id
_entity_poly.type
_entity_poly.pdbx_seq_one_letter_code
_entity_poly.pdbx_strand_id
1 'polypeptide(L)'
;MAEDNQYPIFLFHEGTNHEAYDLMCPARHTVDSIDGWIFRAWAPNARSVSVVGDFNKWDRSKNLMRKVSEGVWECFIPELKIFDIYKYSVEQSSGKIVNKADPFALHTETAPDNASKLYEFNYEWNDAAWMDKRADYAPYNSPINIYEMHIGSWKRYADGNCYGYRKLADELIPYVKKMHYTHIELMPVTEYPFDGSWGYQVTGIYAPTSRFGTPDDFMYFVDKCHQAGIGVIFDWVASHFPKDEFGLYQFDGAPLFEYNDITKREHPEWGTVVFDYGRNEVRSFLISSAMFWFKRYHIDGIRVDAVASMIYLDYARKQGEWIPNVKGGNHNLEAIDFLRELNSAVLTNNKGVLMIAEESTSFQGVTKPPYEGGLG
;
A
#
# COMPACT_ATOMS: atom_id res chain seq x y z
N MET A 1 26.78 -4.07 -8.48
CA MET A 1 25.50 -3.45 -8.09
C MET A 1 24.36 -3.79 -9.06
N ALA A 2 24.55 -3.73 -10.39
CA ALA A 2 23.46 -3.95 -11.36
C ALA A 2 23.18 -5.43 -11.73
N GLU A 3 24.07 -6.38 -11.42
CA GLU A 3 23.87 -7.79 -11.82
C GLU A 3 22.87 -8.54 -10.92
N ASP A 4 22.83 -8.28 -9.61
CA ASP A 4 21.95 -9.02 -8.69
C ASP A 4 20.45 -8.64 -8.78
N ASN A 5 20.12 -7.49 -9.36
CA ASN A 5 18.73 -7.01 -9.45
C ASN A 5 18.06 -7.28 -10.80
N GLN A 6 18.73 -7.89 -11.77
CA GLN A 6 18.14 -8.12 -13.10
C GLN A 6 16.87 -8.97 -13.03
N TYR A 7 16.88 -10.04 -12.22
CA TYR A 7 15.73 -10.93 -12.09
C TYR A 7 14.55 -10.28 -11.33
N PRO A 8 14.75 -9.66 -10.15
CA PRO A 8 13.68 -8.88 -9.50
C PRO A 8 13.08 -7.78 -10.39
N ILE A 9 13.91 -7.08 -11.17
CA ILE A 9 13.46 -6.05 -12.11
C ILE A 9 12.65 -6.69 -13.26
N PHE A 10 13.12 -7.81 -13.80
CA PHE A 10 12.38 -8.55 -14.82
C PHE A 10 10.98 -8.93 -14.33
N LEU A 11 10.89 -9.53 -13.13
CA LEU A 11 9.58 -9.87 -12.52
C LEU A 11 8.71 -8.63 -12.30
N PHE A 12 9.30 -7.48 -11.95
CA PHE A 12 8.57 -6.24 -11.75
C PHE A 12 7.87 -5.79 -13.04
N HIS A 13 8.60 -5.80 -14.16
CA HIS A 13 8.07 -5.49 -15.49
C HIS A 13 7.12 -6.55 -16.06
N GLU A 14 7.27 -7.82 -15.67
CA GLU A 14 6.33 -8.90 -16.01
C GLU A 14 5.06 -8.87 -15.13
N GLY A 15 5.02 -8.06 -14.07
CA GLY A 15 3.84 -7.94 -13.21
C GLY A 15 3.72 -9.04 -12.16
N THR A 16 4.77 -9.85 -11.98
CA THR A 16 4.78 -11.05 -11.13
C THR A 16 5.71 -10.92 -9.93
N ASN A 17 6.27 -9.73 -9.69
CA ASN A 17 7.06 -9.48 -8.48
C ASN A 17 6.14 -9.15 -7.29
N HIS A 18 5.68 -10.19 -6.60
CA HIS A 18 4.87 -10.08 -5.38
C HIS A 18 5.65 -9.59 -4.15
N GLU A 19 6.95 -9.33 -4.31
CA GLU A 19 7.84 -8.77 -3.28
C GLU A 19 8.56 -7.53 -3.79
N ALA A 20 7.92 -6.74 -4.66
CA ALA A 20 8.54 -5.56 -5.28
C ALA A 20 9.04 -4.53 -4.25
N TYR A 21 8.52 -4.53 -3.02
CA TYR A 21 9.06 -3.74 -1.92
C TYR A 21 10.51 -4.08 -1.57
N ASP A 22 10.96 -5.34 -1.68
CA ASP A 22 12.36 -5.71 -1.42
C ASP A 22 13.29 -5.15 -2.51
N LEU A 23 12.75 -4.86 -3.70
CA LEU A 23 13.47 -4.17 -4.78
C LEU A 23 13.41 -2.65 -4.63
N MET A 24 12.23 -2.09 -4.39
CA MET A 24 11.95 -0.66 -4.59
C MET A 24 12.09 0.19 -3.33
N CYS A 25 11.86 -0.36 -2.14
CA CYS A 25 12.05 0.38 -0.89
C CYS A 25 13.52 0.82 -0.74
N PRO A 26 13.79 2.00 -0.18
CA PRO A 26 15.15 2.35 0.19
C PRO A 26 15.74 1.31 1.13
N ALA A 27 16.94 0.84 0.82
CA ALA A 27 17.60 -0.22 1.57
C ALA A 27 19.03 0.18 1.92
N ARG A 28 19.48 -0.21 3.12
CA ARG A 28 20.88 -0.05 3.51
C ARG A 28 21.79 -0.80 2.54
N HIS A 29 22.90 -0.16 2.20
CA HIS A 29 23.93 -0.76 1.38
C HIS A 29 25.30 -0.20 1.74
N THR A 30 26.35 -0.97 1.46
CA THR A 30 27.73 -0.54 1.66
C THR A 30 28.44 -0.55 0.32
N VAL A 31 28.96 0.61 -0.10
CA VAL A 31 29.76 0.76 -1.34
C VAL A 31 31.14 1.27 -0.95
N ASP A 32 32.19 0.57 -1.38
CA ASP A 32 33.59 0.93 -1.08
C ASP A 32 33.83 1.19 0.42
N SER A 33 33.28 0.32 1.27
CA SER A 33 33.33 0.41 2.74
C SER A 33 32.63 1.63 3.37
N ILE A 34 31.77 2.32 2.62
CA ILE A 34 30.94 3.41 3.10
C ILE A 34 29.49 2.95 3.16
N ASP A 35 28.89 3.03 4.35
CA ASP A 35 27.48 2.72 4.55
C ASP A 35 26.60 3.86 4.03
N GLY A 36 25.45 3.49 3.48
CA GLY A 36 24.47 4.42 2.96
C GLY A 36 23.19 3.71 2.57
N TRP A 37 22.44 4.34 1.67
CA TRP A 37 21.15 3.85 1.23
C TRP A 37 21.08 3.84 -0.29
N ILE A 38 20.52 2.77 -0.84
CA ILE A 38 20.10 2.73 -2.24
C ILE A 38 18.64 3.19 -2.30
N PHE A 39 18.36 4.08 -3.25
CA PHE A 39 17.01 4.55 -3.59
C PHE A 39 16.63 4.07 -4.97
N ARG A 40 15.36 3.72 -5.19
CA ARG A 40 14.82 3.38 -6.51
C ARG A 40 13.47 4.01 -6.77
N ALA A 41 13.25 4.47 -8.00
CA ALA A 41 11.99 5.04 -8.43
C ALA A 41 11.61 4.52 -9.82
N TRP A 42 10.35 4.13 -10.02
CA TRP A 42 9.83 3.78 -11.34
C TRP A 42 9.14 5.01 -11.94
N ALA A 43 9.76 5.56 -13.00
CA ALA A 43 9.35 6.80 -13.67
C ALA A 43 9.82 6.76 -15.15
N PRO A 44 9.22 5.90 -15.99
CA PRO A 44 9.67 5.69 -17.38
C PRO A 44 9.66 6.94 -18.27
N ASN A 45 8.71 7.85 -18.06
CA ASN A 45 8.56 9.06 -18.87
C ASN A 45 9.38 10.26 -18.36
N ALA A 46 10.04 10.12 -17.20
CA ALA A 46 10.84 11.20 -16.64
C ALA A 46 12.09 11.49 -17.48
N ARG A 47 12.45 12.78 -17.58
CA ARG A 47 13.72 13.23 -18.16
C ARG A 47 14.88 12.97 -17.21
N SER A 48 14.68 13.25 -15.94
CA SER A 48 15.64 12.98 -14.88
C SER A 48 14.92 12.81 -13.54
N VAL A 49 15.53 12.03 -12.64
CA VAL A 49 15.06 11.86 -11.26
C VAL A 49 16.25 12.14 -10.33
N SER A 50 15.99 12.77 -9.20
CA SER A 50 16.99 13.02 -8.15
C SER A 50 16.37 12.77 -6.79
N VAL A 51 17.16 12.37 -5.81
CA VAL A 51 16.71 12.32 -4.42
C VAL A 51 17.01 13.68 -3.78
N VAL A 52 16.02 14.27 -3.12
CA VAL A 52 16.13 15.56 -2.43
C VAL A 52 15.69 15.40 -0.99
N GLY A 53 16.35 16.08 -0.07
CA GLY A 53 16.05 16.01 1.36
C GLY A 53 16.90 16.99 2.16
N ASP A 54 16.77 16.98 3.49
CA ASP A 54 17.50 17.90 4.35
C ASP A 54 19.03 17.75 4.20
N PHE A 55 19.49 16.50 4.03
CA PHE A 55 20.90 16.14 3.85
C PHE A 55 21.56 16.81 2.63
N ASN A 56 20.78 17.22 1.63
CA ASN A 56 21.27 17.95 0.45
C ASN A 56 20.61 19.32 0.27
N LYS A 57 19.94 19.84 1.31
CA LYS A 57 19.22 21.13 1.30
C LYS A 57 18.17 21.22 0.20
N TRP A 58 17.55 20.09 -0.12
CA TRP A 58 16.56 19.96 -1.19
C TRP A 58 17.08 20.34 -2.60
N ASP A 59 18.41 20.30 -2.80
CA ASP A 59 19.06 20.62 -4.07
C ASP A 59 19.12 19.41 -5.01
N ARG A 60 18.26 19.41 -6.03
CA ARG A 60 18.17 18.32 -7.02
C ARG A 60 19.46 18.05 -7.78
N SER A 61 20.41 19.00 -7.82
CA SER A 61 21.69 18.80 -8.52
C SER A 61 22.65 17.85 -7.78
N LYS A 62 22.37 17.52 -6.51
CA LYS A 62 23.32 16.80 -5.64
C LYS A 62 23.26 15.28 -5.74
N ASN A 63 22.07 14.70 -5.90
CA ASN A 63 21.87 13.26 -5.87
C ASN A 63 21.01 12.80 -7.07
N LEU A 64 21.53 13.02 -8.28
CA LEU A 64 20.95 12.55 -9.53
C LEU A 64 20.93 11.01 -9.59
N MET A 65 19.81 10.46 -10.05
CA MET A 65 19.64 9.03 -10.24
C MET A 65 20.01 8.61 -11.67
N ARG A 66 20.51 7.39 -11.83
CA ARG A 66 20.81 6.77 -13.13
C ARG A 66 19.75 5.74 -13.48
N LYS A 67 19.44 5.57 -14.76
CA LYS A 67 18.57 4.47 -15.21
C LYS A 67 19.31 3.14 -15.07
N VAL A 68 18.65 2.15 -14.47
CA VAL A 68 19.18 0.77 -14.32
C VAL A 68 18.38 -0.25 -15.12
N SER A 69 17.14 0.07 -15.50
CA SER A 69 16.31 -0.69 -16.44
C SER A 69 15.33 0.25 -17.15
N GLU A 70 14.32 -0.33 -17.82
CA GLU A 70 13.23 0.43 -18.42
C GLU A 70 12.44 1.20 -17.35
N GLY A 71 12.74 2.49 -17.21
CA GLY A 71 12.04 3.39 -16.30
C GLY A 71 12.37 3.24 -14.82
N VAL A 72 13.21 2.29 -14.40
CA VAL A 72 13.72 2.24 -13.02
C VAL A 72 15.00 3.08 -12.91
N TRP A 73 14.95 4.04 -11.99
CA TRP A 73 16.04 4.94 -11.62
C TRP A 73 16.65 4.49 -10.30
N GLU A 74 17.96 4.66 -10.12
CA GLU A 74 18.68 4.27 -8.91
C GLU A 74 19.75 5.31 -8.53
N CYS A 75 19.95 5.55 -7.23
CA CYS A 75 21.19 6.13 -6.73
C CYS A 75 21.56 5.56 -5.36
N PHE A 76 22.85 5.63 -5.03
CA PHE A 76 23.36 5.38 -3.69
C PHE A 76 23.71 6.71 -3.02
N ILE A 77 23.31 6.90 -1.77
CA ILE A 77 23.63 8.09 -0.97
C ILE A 77 24.31 7.63 0.33
N PRO A 78 25.58 8.02 0.57
CA PRO A 78 26.30 7.63 1.76
C PRO A 78 25.79 8.36 3.01
N GLU A 79 26.02 7.75 4.17
CA GLU A 79 25.93 8.37 5.50
C GLU A 79 24.53 8.90 5.91
N LEU A 80 23.46 8.49 5.21
CA LEU A 80 22.09 8.79 5.63
C LEU A 80 21.65 7.92 6.81
N LYS A 81 20.79 8.50 7.64
CA LYS A 81 20.29 7.91 8.89
C LYS A 81 18.81 7.59 8.79
N ILE A 82 18.37 6.65 9.63
CA ILE A 82 16.94 6.45 9.89
C ILE A 82 16.33 7.80 10.30
N PHE A 83 15.13 8.07 9.78
CA PHE A 83 14.38 9.32 9.85
C PHE A 83 14.87 10.47 8.99
N ASP A 84 15.97 10.33 8.23
CA ASP A 84 16.27 11.36 7.22
C ASP A 84 15.10 11.48 6.23
N ILE A 85 14.70 12.73 6.01
CA ILE A 85 13.54 13.09 5.21
C ILE A 85 13.97 13.23 3.75
N TYR A 86 13.19 12.65 2.84
CA TYR A 86 13.48 12.70 1.41
C TYR A 86 12.23 12.67 0.52
N LYS A 87 12.43 13.07 -0.74
CA LYS A 87 11.50 12.92 -1.86
C LYS A 87 12.26 12.61 -3.15
N TYR A 88 11.54 12.12 -4.15
CA TYR A 88 12.02 12.09 -5.54
C TYR A 88 11.67 13.39 -6.25
N SER A 89 12.69 14.15 -6.67
CA SER A 89 12.54 15.30 -7.56
C SER A 89 12.49 14.81 -9.01
N VAL A 90 11.29 14.77 -9.59
CA VAL A 90 11.01 14.21 -10.91
C VAL A 90 10.86 15.33 -11.93
N GLU A 91 11.74 15.35 -12.94
CA GLU A 91 11.61 16.24 -14.09
C GLU A 91 10.82 15.55 -15.19
N GLN A 92 9.63 16.06 -15.45
CA GLN A 92 8.69 15.53 -16.42
C GLN A 92 9.14 15.80 -17.86
N SER A 93 8.56 15.08 -18.83
CA SER A 93 8.80 15.30 -20.26
C SER A 93 8.47 16.73 -20.73
N SER A 94 7.62 17.46 -20.00
CA SER A 94 7.30 18.88 -20.22
C SER A 94 8.39 19.85 -19.73
N GLY A 95 9.33 19.39 -18.91
CA GLY A 95 10.29 20.21 -18.17
C GLY A 95 9.81 20.71 -16.80
N LYS A 96 8.55 20.45 -16.43
CA LYS A 96 8.05 20.70 -15.07
C LYS A 96 8.77 19.77 -14.08
N ILE A 97 9.16 20.31 -12.94
CA ILE A 97 9.77 19.54 -11.85
C ILE A 97 8.76 19.45 -10.70
N VAL A 98 8.55 18.23 -10.20
CA VAL A 98 7.65 17.95 -9.08
C VAL A 98 8.38 17.09 -8.06
N ASN A 99 8.27 17.41 -6.77
CA ASN A 99 8.80 16.58 -5.71
C ASN A 99 7.71 15.59 -5.25
N LYS A 100 7.96 14.31 -5.49
CA LYS A 100 7.08 13.19 -5.19
C LYS A 100 7.51 12.47 -3.91
N ALA A 101 6.55 12.10 -3.08
CA ALA A 101 6.79 11.10 -2.03
C ALA A 101 7.16 9.76 -2.68
N ASP A 102 7.94 8.96 -1.98
CA ASP A 102 8.29 7.60 -2.43
C ASP A 102 7.04 6.70 -2.38
N PRO A 103 6.61 6.11 -3.52
CA PRO A 103 5.50 5.15 -3.55
C PRO A 103 5.70 3.95 -2.61
N PHE A 104 6.95 3.56 -2.35
CA PHE A 104 7.38 2.43 -1.53
C PHE A 104 7.94 2.88 -0.17
N ALA A 105 7.63 4.10 0.29
CA ALA A 105 8.06 4.57 1.60
C ALA A 105 7.59 3.64 2.73
N LEU A 106 8.49 3.30 3.65
CA LEU A 106 8.17 2.53 4.87
C LEU A 106 7.70 3.43 6.03
N HIS A 107 8.04 4.72 5.97
CA HIS A 107 7.61 5.74 6.93
C HIS A 107 7.54 7.11 6.26
N THR A 108 6.81 8.03 6.88
CA THR A 108 6.42 9.32 6.31
C THR A 108 6.47 10.42 7.36
N GLU A 109 6.56 11.66 6.91
CA GLU A 109 6.15 12.79 7.73
C GLU A 109 4.65 12.73 8.04
N THR A 110 4.26 13.36 9.15
CA THR A 110 2.86 13.44 9.55
C THR A 110 2.19 14.59 8.82
N ALA A 111 1.02 14.32 8.24
CA ALA A 111 0.23 15.33 7.54
C ALA A 111 0.08 16.62 8.39
N PRO A 112 0.18 17.81 7.78
CA PRO A 112 0.15 18.09 6.34
C PRO A 112 1.50 17.94 5.61
N ASP A 113 2.58 17.66 6.34
CA ASP A 113 3.86 17.34 5.72
C ASP A 113 3.76 16.00 4.98
N ASN A 114 4.59 15.81 3.95
CA ASN A 114 4.36 14.78 2.94
C ASN A 114 5.63 14.24 2.30
N ALA A 115 6.79 14.41 2.93
CA ALA A 115 7.98 13.69 2.52
C ALA A 115 8.01 12.28 3.13
N SER A 116 8.79 11.42 2.48
CA SER A 116 9.10 10.09 2.98
C SER A 116 10.22 10.19 4.00
N LYS A 117 10.27 9.25 4.95
CA LYS A 117 11.36 9.11 5.92
C LYS A 117 12.05 7.79 5.72
N LEU A 118 13.38 7.79 5.75
CA LEU A 118 14.14 6.55 5.79
C LEU A 118 13.76 5.76 7.04
N TYR A 119 13.50 4.48 6.87
CA TYR A 119 13.12 3.61 7.96
C TYR A 119 13.67 2.22 7.77
N GLU A 120 14.01 1.57 8.87
CA GLU A 120 14.46 0.18 8.93
C GLU A 120 13.78 -0.44 10.15
N PHE A 121 13.16 -1.59 9.96
CA PHE A 121 12.47 -2.29 11.04
C PHE A 121 13.47 -2.82 12.06
N ASN A 122 13.16 -2.63 13.35
CA ASN A 122 13.95 -3.19 14.44
C ASN A 122 13.06 -3.88 15.49
N TYR A 123 11.84 -4.26 15.11
CA TYR A 123 10.89 -4.92 15.99
C TYR A 123 11.13 -6.43 16.08
N GLU A 124 11.17 -6.96 17.31
CA GLU A 124 11.21 -8.40 17.59
C GLU A 124 9.82 -8.91 17.97
N TRP A 125 9.26 -9.78 17.12
CA TRP A 125 7.93 -10.36 17.30
C TRP A 125 7.89 -11.43 18.40
N ASN A 126 6.77 -11.51 19.13
CA ASN A 126 6.51 -12.52 20.16
C ASN A 126 5.20 -13.29 19.92
N ASP A 127 4.82 -13.44 18.65
CA ASP A 127 3.54 -14.00 18.21
C ASP A 127 3.68 -15.34 17.45
N ALA A 128 4.85 -15.99 17.49
CA ALA A 128 5.09 -17.25 16.76
C ALA A 128 4.00 -18.31 17.00
N ALA A 129 3.54 -18.46 18.24
CA ALA A 129 2.46 -19.39 18.58
C ALA A 129 1.10 -19.02 17.93
N TRP A 130 0.83 -17.73 17.74
CA TRP A 130 -0.34 -17.26 17.01
C TRP A 130 -0.20 -17.57 15.52
N MET A 131 0.95 -17.24 14.93
CA MET A 131 1.23 -17.46 13.50
C MET A 131 1.14 -18.95 13.13
N ASP A 132 1.68 -19.84 13.96
CA ASP A 132 1.57 -21.29 13.80
C ASP A 132 0.10 -21.74 13.84
N LYS A 133 -0.67 -21.26 14.83
CA LYS A 133 -2.09 -21.58 14.97
C LYS A 133 -2.92 -21.04 13.81
N ARG A 134 -2.60 -19.85 13.31
CA ARG A 134 -3.28 -19.22 12.18
C ARG A 134 -3.10 -20.03 10.91
N ALA A 135 -1.96 -20.67 10.69
CA ALA A 135 -1.73 -21.47 9.49
C ALA A 135 -2.75 -22.62 9.32
N ASP A 136 -3.31 -23.12 10.42
CA ASP A 136 -4.35 -24.15 10.45
C ASP A 136 -5.78 -23.57 10.65
N TYR A 137 -5.92 -22.24 10.66
CA TYR A 137 -7.20 -21.59 10.85
C TYR A 137 -8.13 -21.86 9.67
N ALA A 138 -9.33 -22.34 9.96
CA ALA A 138 -10.39 -22.57 8.98
C ALA A 138 -11.51 -21.55 9.21
N PRO A 139 -11.54 -20.42 8.46
CA PRO A 139 -12.49 -19.33 8.68
C PRO A 139 -13.95 -19.78 8.71
N TYR A 140 -14.35 -20.65 7.78
CA TYR A 140 -15.74 -21.12 7.67
C TYR A 140 -16.21 -22.04 8.81
N ASN A 141 -15.27 -22.57 9.60
CA ASN A 141 -15.55 -23.46 10.72
C ASN A 141 -15.17 -22.83 12.08
N SER A 142 -14.88 -21.53 12.10
CA SER A 142 -14.38 -20.81 13.26
C SER A 142 -15.26 -19.61 13.60
N PRO A 143 -15.36 -19.21 14.87
CA PRO A 143 -16.09 -18.01 15.24
C PRO A 143 -15.36 -16.76 14.72
N ILE A 144 -16.07 -15.93 13.97
CA ILE A 144 -15.59 -14.61 13.53
C ILE A 144 -16.60 -13.56 14.03
N ASN A 145 -16.16 -12.81 15.03
CA ASN A 145 -16.84 -11.63 15.56
C ASN A 145 -15.84 -10.46 15.55
N ILE A 146 -16.15 -9.44 14.77
CA ILE A 146 -15.24 -8.35 14.39
C ILE A 146 -15.66 -7.06 15.09
N TYR A 147 -14.70 -6.36 15.70
CA TYR A 147 -14.87 -4.99 16.18
C TYR A 147 -14.22 -4.02 15.20
N GLU A 148 -15.03 -3.42 14.32
CA GLU A 148 -14.55 -2.37 13.40
C GLU A 148 -14.31 -1.06 14.16
N MET A 149 -13.20 -0.39 13.87
CA MET A 149 -12.90 0.92 14.47
C MET A 149 -11.97 1.81 13.64
N HIS A 150 -12.08 3.12 13.88
CA HIS A 150 -11.12 4.11 13.42
C HIS A 150 -10.19 4.55 14.56
N ILE A 151 -8.87 4.37 14.39
CA ILE A 151 -7.87 4.66 15.44
C ILE A 151 -7.94 6.12 15.88
N GLY A 152 -8.05 7.06 14.94
CA GLY A 152 -8.03 8.50 15.23
C GLY A 152 -9.29 9.05 15.91
N SER A 153 -10.31 8.23 16.15
CA SER A 153 -11.57 8.67 16.79
C SER A 153 -12.07 7.75 17.90
N TRP A 154 -11.50 6.56 18.07
CA TRP A 154 -11.92 5.63 19.13
C TRP A 154 -11.76 6.21 20.54
N LYS A 155 -10.56 6.75 20.85
CA LYS A 155 -10.29 7.42 22.13
C LYS A 155 -9.16 8.44 21.99
N ARG A 156 -9.26 9.51 22.78
CA ARG A 156 -8.31 10.63 22.80
C ARG A 156 -7.73 10.81 24.19
N TYR A 157 -6.54 11.39 24.25
CA TYR A 157 -5.99 11.97 25.47
C TYR A 157 -6.81 13.19 25.90
N ALA A 158 -6.63 13.61 27.15
CA ALA A 158 -7.36 14.75 27.71
C ALA A 158 -7.03 16.09 27.01
N ASP A 159 -5.87 16.17 26.35
CA ASP A 159 -5.43 17.31 25.54
C ASP A 159 -6.04 17.33 24.12
N GLY A 160 -6.84 16.31 23.76
CA GLY A 160 -7.50 16.17 22.47
C GLY A 160 -6.71 15.38 21.43
N ASN A 161 -5.46 14.99 21.70
CA ASN A 161 -4.65 14.18 20.80
C ASN A 161 -5.17 12.73 20.75
N CYS A 162 -5.05 12.09 19.59
CA CYS A 162 -5.40 10.67 19.43
C CYS A 162 -4.39 9.78 20.13
N TYR A 163 -4.79 8.55 20.48
CA TYR A 163 -3.83 7.57 20.99
C TYR A 163 -2.86 7.12 19.89
N GLY A 164 -1.58 7.02 20.25
CA GLY A 164 -0.61 6.30 19.44
C GLY A 164 -0.79 4.78 19.53
N TYR A 165 -0.19 4.03 18.60
CA TYR A 165 -0.38 2.58 18.48
C TYR A 165 -0.12 1.80 19.78
N ARG A 166 0.94 2.15 20.53
CA ARG A 166 1.24 1.49 21.81
C ARG A 166 0.16 1.73 22.86
N LYS A 167 -0.26 2.99 23.04
CA LYS A 167 -1.31 3.34 24.00
C LYS A 167 -2.66 2.73 23.60
N LEU A 168 -2.93 2.69 22.29
CA LEU A 168 -4.09 2.01 21.75
C LEU A 168 -4.09 0.54 22.13
N ALA A 169 -2.98 -0.18 21.94
CA ALA A 169 -2.86 -1.59 22.31
C ALA A 169 -3.21 -1.82 23.79
N ASP A 170 -2.63 -1.03 24.69
CA ASP A 170 -2.82 -1.18 26.14
C ASP A 170 -4.28 -0.96 26.59
N GLU A 171 -5.05 -0.14 25.88
CA GLU A 171 -6.43 0.23 26.26
C GLU A 171 -7.49 -0.57 25.49
N LEU A 172 -7.27 -0.78 24.19
CA LEU A 172 -8.22 -1.42 23.28
C LEU A 172 -8.30 -2.92 23.53
N ILE A 173 -7.14 -3.59 23.68
CA ILE A 173 -7.09 -5.05 23.76
C ILE A 173 -7.87 -5.58 24.97
N PRO A 174 -7.72 -5.03 26.21
CA PRO A 174 -8.55 -5.45 27.34
C PRO A 174 -10.05 -5.24 27.10
N TYR A 175 -10.42 -4.14 26.43
CA TYR A 175 -11.82 -3.85 26.09
C TYR A 175 -12.37 -4.88 25.10
N VAL A 176 -11.69 -5.12 23.98
CA VAL A 176 -12.09 -6.07 22.93
C VAL A 176 -12.21 -7.49 23.49
N LYS A 177 -11.25 -7.92 24.34
CA LYS A 177 -11.34 -9.21 25.05
C LYS A 177 -12.53 -9.30 25.99
N LYS A 178 -12.79 -8.24 26.78
CA LYS A 178 -13.94 -8.20 27.69
C LYS A 178 -15.27 -8.31 26.93
N MET A 179 -15.31 -7.78 25.71
CA MET A 179 -16.49 -7.81 24.83
C MET A 179 -16.59 -9.09 23.98
N HIS A 180 -15.62 -10.01 24.10
CA HIS A 180 -15.60 -11.30 23.40
C HIS A 180 -15.56 -11.21 21.86
N TYR A 181 -14.95 -10.16 21.32
CA TYR A 181 -14.57 -10.14 19.91
C TYR A 181 -13.39 -11.07 19.66
N THR A 182 -13.30 -11.56 18.44
CA THR A 182 -12.22 -12.44 17.96
C THR A 182 -11.19 -11.69 17.11
N HIS A 183 -11.65 -10.62 16.46
CA HIS A 183 -10.85 -9.81 15.55
C HIS A 183 -11.16 -8.32 15.77
N ILE A 184 -10.17 -7.49 15.47
CA ILE A 184 -10.33 -6.05 15.27
C ILE A 184 -10.21 -5.80 13.77
N GLU A 185 -11.11 -5.00 13.20
CA GLU A 185 -10.97 -4.47 11.84
C GLU A 185 -10.68 -2.98 11.93
N LEU A 186 -9.53 -2.58 11.42
CA LEU A 186 -9.10 -1.19 11.40
C LEU A 186 -9.54 -0.58 10.07
N MET A 187 -10.24 0.56 10.14
CA MET A 187 -10.31 1.47 8.98
C MET A 187 -8.88 1.80 8.48
N PRO A 188 -8.69 2.25 7.22
CA PRO A 188 -7.38 2.23 6.59
C PRO A 188 -6.28 2.87 7.42
N VAL A 189 -5.21 2.11 7.64
CA VAL A 189 -4.05 2.54 8.44
C VAL A 189 -2.84 2.92 7.59
N THR A 190 -2.91 2.76 6.27
CA THR A 190 -1.92 3.25 5.31
C THR A 190 -1.84 4.79 5.37
N GLU A 191 -0.74 5.41 4.93
CA GLU A 191 -0.62 6.87 5.02
C GLU A 191 -1.59 7.60 4.07
N TYR A 192 -2.25 8.64 4.60
CA TYR A 192 -3.23 9.47 3.90
C TYR A 192 -3.08 10.96 4.28
N PRO A 193 -3.36 11.92 3.38
CA PRO A 193 -3.12 13.33 3.66
C PRO A 193 -4.27 13.99 4.44
N PHE A 194 -5.49 13.45 4.38
CA PHE A 194 -6.69 14.13 4.88
C PHE A 194 -7.51 13.28 5.84
N ASP A 195 -7.65 13.74 7.08
CA ASP A 195 -8.39 13.05 8.15
C ASP A 195 -9.86 12.81 7.81
N GLY A 196 -10.49 13.73 7.06
CA GLY A 196 -11.89 13.60 6.65
C GLY A 196 -12.15 12.51 5.61
N SER A 197 -11.10 11.91 5.04
CA SER A 197 -11.22 10.72 4.18
C SER A 197 -11.38 9.42 4.97
N TRP A 198 -11.19 9.46 6.30
CA TRP A 198 -11.13 8.30 7.19
C TRP A 198 -10.08 7.26 6.81
N GLY A 199 -9.12 7.64 5.96
CA GLY A 199 -8.07 6.79 5.44
C GLY A 199 -8.30 6.27 4.02
N TYR A 200 -9.49 6.43 3.44
CA TYR A 200 -9.80 5.89 2.11
C TYR A 200 -9.18 6.66 0.93
N GLN A 201 -8.48 7.78 1.18
CA GLN A 201 -7.71 8.50 0.16
C GLN A 201 -6.22 8.37 0.42
N VAL A 202 -5.68 7.18 0.12
CA VAL A 202 -4.30 6.77 0.46
C VAL A 202 -3.26 7.42 -0.46
N THR A 203 -2.14 7.86 0.13
CA THR A 203 -0.95 8.33 -0.61
C THR A 203 0.32 7.53 -0.30
N GLY A 204 0.36 6.77 0.80
CA GLY A 204 1.47 5.87 1.14
C GLY A 204 0.99 4.48 1.54
N ILE A 205 0.86 3.57 0.56
CA ILE A 205 0.27 2.23 0.75
C ILE A 205 1.20 1.24 1.50
N TYR A 206 2.49 1.55 1.61
CA TYR A 206 3.51 0.73 2.31
C TYR A 206 3.85 1.23 3.72
N ALA A 207 3.28 2.35 4.15
CA ALA A 207 3.58 2.94 5.45
C ALA A 207 2.32 2.97 6.32
N PRO A 208 2.36 2.46 7.57
CA PRO A 208 1.34 2.82 8.55
C PRO A 208 1.41 4.34 8.78
N THR A 209 0.26 4.98 8.88
CA THR A 209 0.17 6.42 9.03
C THR A 209 0.96 6.88 10.25
N SER A 210 1.81 7.88 10.04
CA SER A 210 2.68 8.42 11.07
C SER A 210 1.92 9.13 12.21
N ARG A 211 0.61 9.39 12.01
CA ARG A 211 -0.30 10.00 13.01
C ARG A 211 -0.27 9.30 14.37
N PHE A 212 -0.02 7.98 14.39
CA PHE A 212 -0.12 7.18 15.60
C PHE A 212 1.23 6.60 16.07
N GLY A 213 2.33 6.95 15.40
CA GLY A 213 3.68 6.54 15.78
C GLY A 213 4.50 6.02 14.62
N THR A 214 5.47 5.17 14.95
CA THR A 214 6.38 4.56 13.98
C THR A 214 5.83 3.22 13.47
N PRO A 215 6.37 2.70 12.34
CA PRO A 215 6.10 1.35 11.90
C PRO A 215 6.27 0.26 12.97
N ASP A 216 7.35 0.32 13.75
CA ASP A 216 7.58 -0.64 14.86
C ASP A 216 6.51 -0.50 15.97
N ASP A 217 5.90 0.67 16.14
CA ASP A 217 4.79 0.85 17.08
C ASP A 217 3.49 0.18 16.57
N PHE A 218 3.27 0.14 15.26
CA PHE A 218 2.19 -0.64 14.67
C PHE A 218 2.45 -2.14 14.78
N MET A 219 3.70 -2.59 14.57
CA MET A 219 4.09 -3.99 14.83
C MET A 219 3.81 -4.38 16.28
N TYR A 220 4.15 -3.51 17.24
CA TYR A 220 3.81 -3.70 18.65
C TYR A 220 2.30 -3.87 18.88
N PHE A 221 1.47 -3.07 18.22
CA PHE A 221 0.02 -3.19 18.33
C PHE A 221 -0.48 -4.56 17.87
N VAL A 222 -0.03 -5.02 16.70
CA VAL A 222 -0.43 -6.33 16.15
C VAL A 222 0.08 -7.47 17.02
N ASP A 223 1.36 -7.43 17.44
CA ASP A 223 1.97 -8.45 18.31
C ASP A 223 1.20 -8.58 19.63
N LYS A 224 0.77 -7.46 20.21
CA LYS A 224 -0.06 -7.47 21.42
C LYS A 224 -1.46 -8.02 21.19
N CYS A 225 -2.07 -7.79 20.03
CA CYS A 225 -3.34 -8.42 19.66
C CYS A 225 -3.18 -9.94 19.58
N HIS A 226 -2.12 -10.42 18.91
CA HIS A 226 -1.84 -11.85 18.77
C HIS A 226 -1.56 -12.55 20.12
N GLN A 227 -0.72 -11.95 20.97
CA GLN A 227 -0.50 -12.43 22.35
C GLN A 227 -1.79 -12.49 23.17
N ALA A 228 -2.76 -11.62 22.86
CA ALA A 228 -4.07 -11.59 23.47
C ALA A 228 -5.08 -12.57 22.85
N GLY A 229 -4.74 -13.20 21.73
CA GLY A 229 -5.61 -14.10 20.97
C GLY A 229 -6.66 -13.36 20.12
N ILE A 230 -6.33 -12.16 19.64
CA ILE A 230 -7.17 -11.30 18.81
C ILE A 230 -6.50 -11.13 17.45
N GLY A 231 -7.23 -11.41 16.38
CA GLY A 231 -6.73 -11.18 15.03
C GLY A 231 -6.87 -9.72 14.58
N VAL A 232 -6.02 -9.27 13.67
CA VAL A 232 -6.02 -7.91 13.13
C VAL A 232 -6.31 -7.94 11.64
N ILE A 233 -7.41 -7.30 11.26
CA ILE A 233 -7.81 -7.04 9.87
C ILE A 233 -7.65 -5.54 9.65
N PHE A 234 -7.31 -5.12 8.44
CA PHE A 234 -7.44 -3.70 8.08
C PHE A 234 -8.04 -3.51 6.69
N ASP A 235 -8.69 -2.36 6.52
CA ASP A 235 -9.22 -1.90 5.24
C ASP A 235 -8.06 -1.49 4.32
N TRP A 236 -7.83 -2.31 3.29
CA TRP A 236 -6.80 -2.08 2.29
C TRP A 236 -7.42 -1.44 1.05
N VAL A 237 -6.90 -0.28 0.69
CA VAL A 237 -7.49 0.57 -0.35
C VAL A 237 -6.64 0.50 -1.61
N ALA A 238 -7.13 -0.27 -2.58
CA ALA A 238 -6.53 -0.42 -3.90
C ALA A 238 -7.49 -0.11 -5.05
N SER A 239 -8.69 0.39 -4.75
CA SER A 239 -9.69 0.75 -5.74
C SER A 239 -9.37 2.09 -6.43
N HIS A 240 -8.76 3.03 -5.71
CA HIS A 240 -8.43 4.36 -6.20
C HIS A 240 -7.37 5.05 -5.33
N PHE A 241 -6.91 6.21 -5.78
CA PHE A 241 -6.02 7.11 -5.03
C PHE A 241 -6.30 8.59 -5.36
N PRO A 242 -5.97 9.56 -4.49
CA PRO A 242 -6.29 10.97 -4.71
C PRO A 242 -5.31 11.65 -5.67
N LYS A 243 -5.66 12.86 -6.12
CA LYS A 243 -4.89 13.65 -7.11
C LYS A 243 -3.82 14.56 -6.49
N ASP A 244 -3.47 14.34 -5.23
CA ASP A 244 -2.42 15.08 -4.55
C ASP A 244 -1.11 15.05 -5.36
N GLU A 245 -0.58 16.23 -5.71
CA GLU A 245 0.55 16.35 -6.63
C GLU A 245 1.81 15.66 -6.11
N PHE A 246 1.99 15.59 -4.79
CA PHE A 246 3.12 14.88 -4.17
C PHE A 246 2.99 13.36 -4.24
N GLY A 247 1.78 12.82 -4.45
CA GLY A 247 1.49 11.38 -4.48
C GLY A 247 1.63 10.76 -5.87
N LEU A 248 0.90 9.67 -6.12
CA LEU A 248 1.04 8.83 -7.32
C LEU A 248 0.51 9.48 -8.61
N TYR A 249 -0.38 10.48 -8.50
CA TYR A 249 -1.04 11.07 -9.67
C TYR A 249 -0.04 11.70 -10.65
N GLN A 250 -0.07 11.27 -11.90
CA GLN A 250 0.88 11.69 -12.94
C GLN A 250 2.33 11.66 -12.45
N PHE A 251 2.74 10.56 -11.80
CA PHE A 251 3.99 10.45 -11.07
C PHE A 251 5.21 10.96 -11.85
N ASP A 252 5.30 10.63 -13.14
CA ASP A 252 6.38 11.03 -14.05
C ASP A 252 5.95 12.01 -15.15
N GLY A 253 4.80 12.66 -14.97
CA GLY A 253 4.25 13.67 -15.89
C GLY A 253 3.25 13.14 -16.93
N ALA A 254 2.92 11.85 -16.89
CA ALA A 254 1.84 11.24 -17.64
C ALA A 254 1.08 10.22 -16.76
N PRO A 255 -0.12 9.75 -17.16
CA PRO A 255 -0.78 8.63 -16.48
C PRO A 255 0.15 7.42 -16.35
N LEU A 256 0.52 7.08 -15.10
CA LEU A 256 1.48 6.02 -14.81
C LEU A 256 0.88 4.95 -13.90
N PHE A 257 0.42 5.35 -12.71
CA PHE A 257 -0.26 4.46 -11.78
C PHE A 257 -1.76 4.38 -12.11
N GLU A 258 -2.33 5.47 -12.62
CA GLU A 258 -3.69 5.57 -13.09
C GLU A 258 -3.82 5.19 -14.57
N TYR A 259 -5.00 4.71 -14.98
CA TYR A 259 -5.28 4.41 -16.38
C TYR A 259 -5.00 5.59 -17.30
N ASN A 260 -4.45 5.32 -18.49
CA ASN A 260 -4.40 6.34 -19.54
C ASN A 260 -5.79 6.59 -20.18
N ASP A 261 -6.67 5.58 -20.18
CA ASP A 261 -8.03 5.67 -20.72
C ASP A 261 -8.94 6.54 -19.84
N ILE A 262 -9.28 7.73 -20.35
CA ILE A 262 -10.10 8.72 -19.66
C ILE A 262 -11.49 8.22 -19.28
N THR A 263 -12.02 7.20 -19.96
CA THR A 263 -13.37 6.68 -19.72
C THR A 263 -13.46 5.78 -18.48
N LYS A 264 -12.32 5.32 -17.98
CA LYS A 264 -12.22 4.51 -16.75
C LYS A 264 -11.17 5.00 -15.73
N ARG A 265 -10.41 6.05 -16.06
CA ARG A 265 -9.34 6.60 -15.20
C ARG A 265 -9.82 7.22 -13.90
N GLU A 266 -11.03 7.77 -13.83
CA GLU A 266 -11.45 8.60 -12.71
C GLU A 266 -12.77 8.14 -12.11
N HIS A 267 -12.90 8.22 -10.78
CA HIS A 267 -14.21 8.15 -10.13
C HIS A 267 -14.80 9.56 -10.06
N PRO A 268 -15.76 9.90 -10.93
CA PRO A 268 -16.19 11.29 -11.12
C PRO A 268 -16.84 11.88 -9.86
N GLU A 269 -17.57 11.08 -9.08
CA GLU A 269 -18.22 11.52 -7.85
C GLU A 269 -17.25 11.72 -6.68
N TRP A 270 -16.07 11.07 -6.72
CA TRP A 270 -15.07 11.10 -5.64
C TRP A 270 -13.92 12.07 -5.94
N GLY A 271 -13.72 12.45 -7.20
CA GLY A 271 -12.60 13.27 -7.64
C GLY A 271 -11.24 12.55 -7.59
N THR A 272 -11.25 11.22 -7.44
CA THR A 272 -10.05 10.36 -7.35
C THR A 272 -9.77 9.66 -8.69
N VAL A 273 -8.60 9.03 -8.78
CA VAL A 273 -8.17 8.26 -9.96
C VAL A 273 -8.05 6.78 -9.64
N VAL A 274 -8.29 5.94 -10.64
CA VAL A 274 -8.33 4.47 -10.57
C VAL A 274 -6.99 3.92 -11.03
N PHE A 275 -6.44 2.97 -10.28
CA PHE A 275 -5.22 2.26 -10.67
C PHE A 275 -5.37 1.53 -12.02
N ASP A 276 -4.32 1.55 -12.83
CA ASP A 276 -4.24 0.79 -14.08
C ASP A 276 -3.95 -0.69 -13.80
N TYR A 277 -5.00 -1.46 -13.48
CA TYR A 277 -4.89 -2.90 -13.19
C TYR A 277 -4.37 -3.74 -14.37
N GLY A 278 -4.36 -3.19 -15.57
CA GLY A 278 -3.82 -3.82 -16.78
C GLY A 278 -2.31 -3.61 -16.96
N ARG A 279 -1.69 -2.71 -16.19
CA ARG A 279 -0.26 -2.44 -16.26
C ARG A 279 0.52 -3.28 -15.27
N ASN A 280 1.49 -4.04 -15.77
CA ASN A 280 2.28 -4.99 -15.00
C ASN A 280 2.95 -4.39 -13.77
N GLU A 281 3.67 -3.27 -13.88
CA GLU A 281 4.34 -2.67 -12.73
C GLU A 281 3.37 -2.15 -11.66
N VAL A 282 2.17 -1.72 -12.06
CA VAL A 282 1.08 -1.36 -11.14
C VAL A 282 0.54 -2.60 -10.43
N ARG A 283 0.40 -3.73 -11.13
CA ARG A 283 0.04 -5.01 -10.51
C ARG A 283 1.10 -5.45 -9.50
N SER A 284 2.38 -5.42 -9.88
CA SER A 284 3.50 -5.68 -8.97
C SER A 284 3.43 -4.77 -7.75
N PHE A 285 3.22 -3.47 -7.93
CA PHE A 285 3.09 -2.49 -6.85
C PHE A 285 1.93 -2.81 -5.90
N LEU A 286 0.73 -3.11 -6.42
CA LEU A 286 -0.45 -3.35 -5.58
C LEU A 286 -0.39 -4.72 -4.87
N ILE A 287 -0.10 -5.80 -5.61
CA ILE A 287 -0.06 -7.16 -5.04
C ILE A 287 1.06 -7.25 -4.00
N SER A 288 2.24 -6.68 -4.30
CA SER A 288 3.32 -6.67 -3.32
C SER A 288 3.02 -5.80 -2.11
N SER A 289 2.16 -4.76 -2.21
CA SER A 289 1.71 -4.01 -1.03
C SER A 289 0.85 -4.87 -0.11
N ALA A 290 -0.09 -5.66 -0.63
CA ALA A 290 -0.89 -6.56 0.18
C ALA A 290 0.00 -7.62 0.86
N MET A 291 0.88 -8.27 0.08
CA MET A 291 1.85 -9.24 0.59
C MET A 291 2.77 -8.65 1.68
N PHE A 292 3.19 -7.40 1.50
CA PHE A 292 4.03 -6.68 2.45
C PHE A 292 3.36 -6.55 3.82
N TRP A 293 2.07 -6.22 3.88
CA TRP A 293 1.35 -6.12 5.15
C TRP A 293 1.29 -7.46 5.88
N PHE A 294 0.96 -8.55 5.18
CA PHE A 294 0.95 -9.90 5.77
C PHE A 294 2.35 -10.34 6.25
N LYS A 295 3.39 -10.09 5.46
CA LYS A 295 4.76 -10.56 5.75
C LYS A 295 5.47 -9.71 6.80
N ARG A 296 5.34 -8.38 6.74
CA ARG A 296 6.10 -7.45 7.60
C ARG A 296 5.34 -7.08 8.87
N TYR A 297 4.02 -6.95 8.80
CA TYR A 297 3.19 -6.52 9.93
C TYR A 297 2.29 -7.62 10.50
N HIS A 298 2.39 -8.85 9.98
CA HIS A 298 1.72 -10.05 10.48
C HIS A 298 0.19 -9.99 10.55
N ILE A 299 -0.46 -9.01 9.92
CA ILE A 299 -1.93 -8.92 9.90
C ILE A 299 -2.59 -10.24 9.48
N ASP A 300 -3.82 -10.45 9.92
CA ASP A 300 -4.58 -11.68 9.70
C ASP A 300 -5.60 -11.58 8.58
N GLY A 301 -5.85 -10.37 8.08
CA GLY A 301 -6.70 -10.20 6.92
C GLY A 301 -6.71 -8.78 6.37
N ILE A 302 -7.23 -8.66 5.16
CA ILE A 302 -7.58 -7.37 4.57
C ILE A 302 -9.03 -7.36 4.14
N ARG A 303 -9.67 -6.20 4.27
CA ARG A 303 -10.97 -5.90 3.67
C ARG A 303 -10.76 -4.93 2.51
N VAL A 304 -11.35 -5.22 1.35
CA VAL A 304 -11.40 -4.31 0.20
C VAL A 304 -12.78 -3.66 0.15
N ASP A 305 -12.81 -2.35 0.36
CA ASP A 305 -14.02 -1.52 0.24
C ASP A 305 -14.36 -1.21 -1.22
N ALA A 306 -15.65 -1.07 -1.52
CA ALA A 306 -16.17 -0.65 -2.81
C ALA A 306 -15.63 -1.47 -3.99
N VAL A 307 -15.61 -2.80 -3.90
CA VAL A 307 -15.15 -3.68 -4.99
C VAL A 307 -15.93 -3.45 -6.29
N ALA A 308 -17.21 -3.07 -6.17
CA ALA A 308 -18.03 -2.62 -7.29
C ALA A 308 -17.38 -1.50 -8.12
N SER A 309 -16.68 -0.56 -7.47
CA SER A 309 -15.98 0.53 -8.13
C SER A 309 -14.84 0.07 -9.03
N MET A 310 -14.24 -1.09 -8.71
CA MET A 310 -13.15 -1.68 -9.48
C MET A 310 -13.70 -2.46 -10.67
N ILE A 311 -14.72 -3.31 -10.44
CA ILE A 311 -15.15 -4.34 -11.39
C ILE A 311 -16.18 -3.84 -12.42
N TYR A 312 -16.72 -2.63 -12.30
CA TYR A 312 -17.66 -2.04 -13.24
C TYR A 312 -17.08 -0.79 -13.94
N LEU A 313 -17.03 -0.82 -15.27
CA LEU A 313 -16.61 0.29 -16.12
C LEU A 313 -17.62 1.45 -16.09
N ASP A 314 -18.88 1.18 -15.76
CA ASP A 314 -19.96 2.15 -15.64
C ASP A 314 -20.24 2.61 -14.21
N TYR A 315 -19.39 2.24 -13.24
CA TYR A 315 -19.53 2.67 -11.86
C TYR A 315 -19.55 4.21 -11.74
N ALA A 316 -20.66 4.75 -11.24
CA ALA A 316 -20.91 6.19 -11.12
C ALA A 316 -20.76 6.98 -12.44
N ARG A 317 -21.01 6.34 -13.60
CA ARG A 317 -20.93 6.96 -14.94
C ARG A 317 -22.26 6.83 -15.68
N LYS A 318 -22.62 7.86 -16.46
CA LYS A 318 -23.83 7.83 -17.30
C LYS A 318 -23.56 7.13 -18.63
N GLN A 319 -24.64 6.76 -19.31
CA GLN A 319 -24.54 6.22 -20.67
C GLN A 319 -23.79 7.20 -21.59
N GLY A 320 -22.75 6.71 -22.28
CA GLY A 320 -21.88 7.51 -23.14
C GLY A 320 -20.65 8.09 -22.46
N GLU A 321 -20.52 7.95 -21.13
CA GLU A 321 -19.33 8.35 -20.36
C GLU A 321 -18.36 7.18 -20.10
N TRP A 322 -18.73 5.96 -20.52
CA TRP A 322 -17.93 4.74 -20.40
C TRP A 322 -17.98 3.92 -21.70
N ILE A 323 -17.02 3.01 -21.88
CA ILE A 323 -16.90 2.15 -23.07
C ILE A 323 -17.01 0.68 -22.64
N PRO A 324 -17.80 -0.17 -23.34
CA PRO A 324 -17.84 -1.60 -23.07
C PRO A 324 -16.48 -2.29 -23.23
N ASN A 325 -16.28 -3.35 -22.44
CA ASN A 325 -15.10 -4.20 -22.56
C ASN A 325 -15.09 -4.96 -23.90
N VAL A 326 -13.99 -5.67 -24.18
CA VAL A 326 -13.81 -6.45 -25.42
C VAL A 326 -14.86 -7.56 -25.64
N LYS A 327 -15.66 -7.91 -24.62
CA LYS A 327 -16.77 -8.87 -24.69
C LYS A 327 -18.15 -8.18 -24.80
N GLY A 328 -18.18 -6.86 -24.91
CA GLY A 328 -19.41 -6.06 -25.04
C GLY A 328 -20.15 -5.79 -23.73
N GLY A 329 -19.59 -6.15 -22.57
CA GLY A 329 -20.17 -5.92 -21.25
C GLY A 329 -19.58 -4.72 -20.51
N ASN A 330 -20.10 -4.42 -19.33
CA ASN A 330 -19.61 -3.34 -18.45
C ASN A 330 -18.58 -3.79 -17.41
N HIS A 331 -18.24 -5.08 -17.33
CA HIS A 331 -17.23 -5.54 -16.39
C HIS A 331 -15.82 -5.06 -16.77
N ASN A 332 -15.08 -4.53 -15.80
CA ASN A 332 -13.66 -4.22 -15.94
C ASN A 332 -12.84 -5.51 -15.82
N LEU A 333 -12.45 -6.08 -16.95
CA LEU A 333 -11.80 -7.40 -16.99
C LEU A 333 -10.42 -7.36 -16.34
N GLU A 334 -9.69 -6.26 -16.51
CA GLU A 334 -8.37 -6.05 -15.91
C GLU A 334 -8.45 -6.02 -14.37
N ALA A 335 -9.47 -5.36 -13.81
CA ALA A 335 -9.71 -5.36 -12.36
C ALA A 335 -10.09 -6.74 -11.82
N ILE A 336 -10.94 -7.48 -12.55
CA ILE A 336 -11.34 -8.85 -12.17
C ILE A 336 -10.11 -9.78 -12.16
N ASP A 337 -9.28 -9.72 -13.20
CA ASP A 337 -8.07 -10.54 -13.29
C ASP A 337 -7.01 -10.11 -12.26
N PHE A 338 -6.94 -8.83 -11.92
CA PHE A 338 -6.16 -8.34 -10.78
C PHE A 338 -6.61 -8.92 -9.44
N LEU A 339 -7.92 -8.86 -9.11
CA LEU A 339 -8.45 -9.38 -7.85
C LEU A 339 -8.21 -10.89 -7.71
N ARG A 340 -8.36 -11.64 -8.81
CA ARG A 340 -8.07 -13.08 -8.84
C ARG A 340 -6.61 -13.38 -8.57
N GLU A 341 -5.69 -12.61 -9.17
CA GLU A 341 -4.26 -12.77 -8.94
C GLU A 341 -3.87 -12.37 -7.51
N LEU A 342 -4.41 -11.25 -7.01
CA LEU A 342 -4.24 -10.79 -5.64
C LEU A 342 -4.64 -11.87 -4.63
N ASN A 343 -5.88 -12.38 -4.72
CA ASN A 343 -6.37 -13.43 -3.82
C ASN A 343 -5.55 -14.71 -3.96
N SER A 344 -5.21 -15.13 -5.18
CA SER A 344 -4.37 -16.32 -5.41
C SER A 344 -2.98 -16.16 -4.76
N ALA A 345 -2.34 -15.00 -4.94
CA ALA A 345 -1.03 -14.70 -4.38
C ALA A 345 -1.07 -14.68 -2.86
N VAL A 346 -2.02 -13.95 -2.27
CA VAL A 346 -2.14 -13.81 -0.82
C VAL A 346 -2.47 -15.15 -0.17
N LEU A 347 -3.52 -15.84 -0.62
CA LEU A 347 -3.98 -17.08 0.01
C LEU A 347 -3.02 -18.26 -0.19
N THR A 348 -2.21 -18.25 -1.25
CA THR A 348 -1.17 -19.27 -1.47
C THR A 348 0.02 -19.07 -0.53
N ASN A 349 0.43 -17.82 -0.31
CA ASN A 349 1.63 -17.51 0.44
C ASN A 349 1.39 -17.25 1.94
N ASN A 350 0.16 -16.95 2.34
CA ASN A 350 -0.21 -16.62 3.71
C ASN A 350 -1.37 -17.49 4.16
N LYS A 351 -1.07 -18.55 4.90
CA LYS A 351 -2.08 -19.52 5.34
C LYS A 351 -2.99 -18.95 6.43
N GLY A 352 -4.28 -19.25 6.30
CA GLY A 352 -5.31 -18.93 7.27
C GLY A 352 -5.67 -17.45 7.39
N VAL A 353 -5.19 -16.60 6.45
CA VAL A 353 -5.58 -15.19 6.40
C VAL A 353 -6.97 -15.01 5.81
N LEU A 354 -7.58 -13.86 6.08
CA LEU A 354 -8.90 -13.48 5.59
C LEU A 354 -8.76 -12.46 4.44
N MET A 355 -9.46 -12.75 3.34
CA MET A 355 -9.70 -11.79 2.26
C MET A 355 -11.19 -11.46 2.25
N ILE A 356 -11.54 -10.21 2.54
CA ILE A 356 -12.92 -9.76 2.72
C ILE A 356 -13.24 -8.71 1.66
N ALA A 357 -14.43 -8.79 1.06
CA ALA A 357 -14.88 -7.88 0.02
C ALA A 357 -16.22 -7.23 0.39
N GLU A 358 -16.32 -5.92 0.23
CA GLU A 358 -17.61 -5.23 0.12
C GLU A 358 -17.95 -5.05 -1.37
N GLU A 359 -19.02 -5.69 -1.80
CA GLU A 359 -19.52 -5.64 -3.18
C GLU A 359 -21.04 -5.45 -3.16
N SER A 360 -21.51 -4.35 -3.75
CA SER A 360 -22.89 -3.87 -3.61
C SER A 360 -23.76 -4.00 -4.89
N THR A 361 -23.38 -4.83 -5.86
CA THR A 361 -24.07 -4.95 -7.16
C THR A 361 -24.55 -6.37 -7.52
N SER A 362 -24.49 -7.31 -6.56
CA SER A 362 -24.89 -8.72 -6.74
C SER A 362 -23.99 -9.50 -7.72
N PHE A 363 -22.72 -9.12 -7.84
CA PHE A 363 -21.73 -9.85 -8.61
C PHE A 363 -21.65 -11.31 -8.12
N GLN A 364 -21.69 -12.27 -9.04
CA GLN A 364 -21.71 -13.69 -8.66
C GLN A 364 -20.31 -14.20 -8.37
N GLY A 365 -20.18 -14.99 -7.30
CA GLY A 365 -18.92 -15.68 -6.97
C GLY A 365 -17.83 -14.78 -6.36
N VAL A 366 -18.22 -13.68 -5.69
CA VAL A 366 -17.27 -12.79 -4.99
C VAL A 366 -16.33 -13.54 -4.06
N THR A 367 -16.81 -14.56 -3.35
CA THR A 367 -16.04 -15.36 -2.39
C THR A 367 -15.77 -16.79 -2.86
N LYS A 368 -15.83 -17.02 -4.19
CA LYS A 368 -15.52 -18.32 -4.79
C LYS A 368 -14.09 -18.35 -5.31
N PRO A 369 -13.44 -19.53 -5.35
CA PRO A 369 -12.11 -19.65 -5.91
C PRO A 369 -12.04 -19.19 -7.38
N PRO A 370 -10.89 -18.64 -7.84
CA PRO A 370 -10.76 -18.16 -9.22
C PRO A 370 -10.95 -19.25 -10.27
N TYR A 371 -10.57 -20.49 -9.97
CA TYR A 371 -10.75 -21.63 -10.89
C TYR A 371 -12.22 -22.04 -11.09
N GLU A 372 -13.14 -21.59 -10.22
CA GLU A 372 -14.60 -21.70 -10.39
C GLU A 372 -15.23 -20.44 -11.00
N GLY A 373 -14.40 -19.49 -11.44
CA GLY A 373 -14.83 -18.21 -12.00
C GLY A 373 -15.10 -17.11 -10.97
N GLY A 374 -14.82 -17.34 -9.68
CA GLY A 374 -14.96 -16.32 -8.64
C GLY A 374 -13.84 -15.28 -8.63
N LEU A 375 -13.89 -14.35 -7.67
CA LEU A 375 -12.83 -13.35 -7.47
C LEU A 375 -11.67 -13.86 -6.60
N GLY A 376 -11.86 -15.00 -5.91
CA GLY A 376 -10.98 -15.51 -4.86
C GLY A 376 -11.54 -15.23 -3.48
#